data_AF-A0A1F9CAG4-F1
#
_entry.id   AF-A0A1F9CAG4-F1
#
_cell.length_a   1.000
_cell.length_b   1.000
_cell.length_c   1.000
_cell.angle_alpha   90.00
_cell.angle_beta   90.00
_cell.angle_gamma   90.00
#
_symmetry.space_group_name_H-M   'P 1'
#
loop_
_entity.id
_entity.type
_entity.pdbx_description
1 polymer ?
#
loop_
_entity_poly.entity_id
_entity_poly.type
_entity_poly.pdbx_seq_one_letter_code
_entity_poly.pdbx_strand_id
1 'polypeptide(L)'
;MEAMGIEEYVDRIAKEMHQRVDHQRRVFKQVLAGGRDASGPKAYCPLVDCERLSRLQAVLQETIGVLEETRSSFKSKRLEALRRKLVDILAGV
;
A
#
# COMPACT_ATOMS: atom_id res chain seq x y z
N MET A 1 22.00 3.08 15.30
CA MET A 1 20.71 3.64 14.84
C MET A 1 20.41 4.75 15.83
N GLU A 2 20.70 6.00 15.48
CA GLU A 2 20.47 7.13 16.39
C GLU A 2 18.98 7.28 16.66
N ALA A 3 18.63 7.45 17.93
CA ALA A 3 17.25 7.71 18.33
C ALA A 3 16.86 9.10 17.83
N MET A 4 15.91 9.15 16.89
CA MET A 4 15.33 10.40 16.39
C MET A 4 14.83 11.23 17.57
N GLY A 5 15.24 12.51 17.62
CA GLY A 5 14.79 13.44 18.66
C GLY A 5 13.27 13.62 18.60
N ILE A 6 12.64 13.86 19.76
CA ILE A 6 11.19 14.03 19.84
C ILE A 6 10.72 15.21 18.95
N GLU A 7 11.49 16.29 18.89
CA GLU A 7 11.20 17.44 18.01
C GLU A 7 11.20 17.04 16.53
N GLU A 8 12.24 16.33 16.08
CA GLU A 8 12.32 15.84 14.69
C GLU A 8 11.18 14.86 14.35
N TYR A 9 10.79 14.03 15.31
CA TYR A 9 9.64 13.14 15.16
C TYR A 9 8.34 13.93 14.99
N VAL A 10 8.11 14.94 15.83
CA VAL A 10 6.90 15.80 15.77
C VAL A 10 6.84 16.54 14.44
N ASP A 11 7.96 17.13 13.99
CA ASP A 11 8.03 17.84 12.71
C ASP A 11 7.73 16.91 11.53
N ARG A 12 8.26 15.69 11.55
CA ARG A 12 7.98 14.68 10.52
C ARG A 12 6.49 14.34 10.47
N ILE A 13 5.86 14.07 11.62
CA ILE A 13 4.44 13.73 11.68
C ILE A 13 3.57 14.92 11.24
N ALA A 14 3.89 16.14 11.65
CA ALA A 14 3.17 17.34 11.23
C ALA A 14 3.24 17.53 9.70
N LYS A 15 4.42 17.31 9.11
CA LYS A 15 4.61 17.34 7.66
C LYS A 15 3.79 16.27 6.93
N GLU A 16 3.78 15.04 7.44
CA GLU A 16 2.98 13.95 6.88
C GLU A 16 1.48 14.26 6.95
N MET A 17 0.99 14.80 8.07
CA MET A 17 -0.40 15.22 8.21
C MET A 17 -0.77 16.31 7.19
N HIS A 18 0.09 17.31 7.00
CA HIS A 18 -0.15 18.37 6.02
C HIS A 18 -0.27 17.81 4.59
N GLN A 19 0.67 16.93 4.20
CA GLN A 19 0.64 16.27 2.90
C GLN A 19 -0.64 15.45 2.67
N ARG A 20 -1.14 14.78 3.71
CA ARG A 20 -2.40 14.00 3.66
C ARG A 20 -3.61 14.91 3.44
N VAL A 21 -3.72 15.99 4.20
CA VAL A 21 -4.81 16.98 4.07
C VAL A 21 -4.80 17.62 2.67
N ASP A 22 -3.63 18.00 2.18
CA ASP A 22 -3.48 18.59 0.84
C ASP A 22 -3.87 17.62 -0.27
N HIS A 23 -3.51 16.35 -0.14
CA HIS A 23 -3.93 15.33 -1.09
C HIS A 23 -5.46 15.16 -1.09
N GLN A 24 -6.09 15.03 0.07
CA GLN A 24 -7.54 14.93 0.19
C GLN A 24 -8.24 16.13 -0.46
N ARG A 25 -7.72 17.34 -0.21
CA ARG A 25 -8.22 18.57 -0.86
C ARG A 25 -8.13 18.50 -2.39
N ARG A 26 -7.03 18.00 -2.95
CA ARG A 26 -6.88 17.82 -4.41
C ARG A 26 -7.88 16.81 -4.97
N VAL A 27 -8.05 15.66 -4.30
CA VAL A 27 -9.03 14.64 -4.71
C VAL A 27 -10.45 15.21 -4.70
N PHE A 28 -10.84 15.91 -3.64
CA PHE A 28 -12.17 16.54 -3.58
C PHE A 28 -12.37 17.58 -4.68
N LYS A 29 -11.35 18.41 -4.97
CA LYS A 29 -11.42 19.36 -6.09
C LYS A 29 -11.58 18.66 -7.44
N GLN A 30 -10.89 17.54 -7.67
CA GLN A 30 -11.03 16.76 -8.91
C GLN A 30 -12.43 16.14 -9.03
N VAL A 31 -12.99 15.64 -7.94
CA VAL A 31 -14.37 15.11 -7.90
C VAL A 31 -15.39 16.21 -8.21
N LEU A 32 -15.22 17.40 -7.63
CA LEU A 32 -16.10 18.54 -7.88
C LEU A 32 -15.94 19.13 -9.29
N ALA A 33 -14.72 19.14 -9.84
CA ALA A 33 -14.44 19.64 -11.18
C ALA A 33 -14.87 18.67 -12.29
N GLY A 34 -14.80 17.35 -12.04
CA GLY A 34 -15.15 16.29 -12.98
C GLY A 34 -16.64 15.97 -13.04
N GLY A 35 -17.51 16.95 -12.82
CA GLY A 35 -18.96 16.77 -12.86
C GLY A 35 -19.40 16.11 -14.17
N ARG A 36 -19.66 14.79 -14.11
CA ARG A 36 -20.44 13.92 -15.02
C ARG A 36 -19.76 12.66 -15.58
N ASP A 37 -18.50 12.34 -15.26
CA ASP A 37 -17.97 10.98 -15.51
C ASP A 37 -17.21 10.43 -14.30
N ALA A 38 -17.99 10.04 -13.29
CA ALA A 38 -17.55 9.30 -12.12
C ALA A 38 -18.39 8.02 -12.02
N SER A 39 -18.33 7.17 -13.05
CA SER A 39 -19.06 5.89 -13.11
C SER A 39 -18.44 4.81 -12.21
N GLY A 40 -18.20 5.15 -10.94
CA GLY A 40 -17.76 4.22 -9.92
C GLY A 40 -17.47 4.94 -8.61
N PRO A 41 -17.86 4.38 -7.45
CA PRO A 41 -17.37 4.84 -6.16
C PRO A 41 -15.84 4.75 -6.21
N LYS A 42 -15.13 5.89 -6.20
CA LYS A 42 -13.71 5.86 -5.89
C LYS A 42 -13.61 5.41 -4.45
N ALA A 43 -13.05 4.22 -4.23
CA ALA A 43 -12.90 3.65 -2.90
C ALA A 43 -12.32 4.71 -1.98
N TYR A 44 -13.10 5.09 -0.95
CA TYR A 44 -12.68 6.05 0.05
C TYR A 44 -11.36 5.54 0.64
N CYS A 45 -10.28 6.31 0.42
CA CYS A 45 -8.96 6.00 0.92
C CYS A 45 -8.70 6.82 2.19
N PRO A 46 -9.07 6.32 3.39
CA PRO A 46 -8.94 7.08 4.63
C PRO A 46 -7.50 7.49 4.97
N LEU A 47 -6.50 6.86 4.33
CA LEU A 47 -5.10 7.00 4.73
C LEU A 47 -4.15 7.55 3.64
N VAL A 48 -4.65 8.02 2.49
CA VAL A 48 -3.82 8.66 1.42
C VAL A 48 -2.77 7.73 0.77
N ASP A 49 -2.62 6.50 1.27
CA ASP A 49 -1.58 5.56 0.86
C ASP A 49 -2.07 4.48 -0.11
N CYS A 50 -3.28 4.62 -0.69
CA CYS A 50 -3.88 3.56 -1.48
C CYS A 50 -3.09 3.22 -2.74
N GLU A 51 -2.43 4.19 -3.38
CA GLU A 51 -1.57 3.89 -4.52
C GLU A 51 -0.32 3.10 -4.11
N ARG A 52 0.27 3.43 -2.95
CA ARG A 52 1.40 2.68 -2.39
C ARG A 52 0.97 1.28 -1.98
N LEU A 53 -0.19 1.15 -1.34
CA LEU A 53 -0.78 -0.11 -0.92
C LEU A 53 -1.11 -0.99 -2.13
N SER A 54 -1.73 -0.42 -3.18
CA SER A 54 -2.02 -1.13 -4.42
C SER A 54 -0.75 -1.60 -5.12
N ARG A 55 0.29 -0.76 -5.20
CA ARG A 55 1.61 -1.18 -5.71
C ARG A 55 2.20 -2.32 -4.88
N LEU A 56 2.15 -2.21 -3.55
CA LEU A 56 2.64 -3.25 -2.66
C LEU A 56 1.89 -4.57 -2.87
N GLN A 57 0.56 -4.52 -2.94
CA GLN A 57 -0.29 -5.69 -3.22
C GLN A 57 0.03 -6.31 -4.58
N ALA A 58 0.21 -5.49 -5.62
CA ALA A 58 0.56 -5.98 -6.95
C ALA A 58 1.93 -6.71 -6.96
N VAL A 59 2.95 -6.12 -6.34
CA VAL A 59 4.28 -6.74 -6.23
C VAL A 59 4.23 -8.02 -5.40
N LEU A 60 3.42 -8.06 -4.34
CA LEU A 60 3.23 -9.27 -3.53
C LEU A 60 2.55 -10.38 -4.33
N GLN A 61 1.52 -10.07 -5.12
CA GLN A 61 0.86 -11.01 -6.02
C GLN A 61 1.84 -11.57 -7.07
N GLU A 62 2.64 -10.71 -7.69
CA GLU A 62 3.66 -11.12 -8.65
C GLU A 62 4.71 -12.04 -7.99
N THR A 63 5.18 -11.67 -6.80
CA THR A 63 6.13 -12.48 -6.03
C THR A 63 5.57 -13.86 -5.73
N ILE A 64 4.30 -13.95 -5.31
CA ILE A 64 3.61 -15.23 -5.07
C ILE A 64 3.54 -16.04 -6.38
N GLY A 65 3.23 -15.41 -7.50
CA GLY A 65 3.19 -16.05 -8.82
C GLY A 65 4.51 -16.69 -9.19
N VAL A 66 5.61 -15.92 -9.14
CA VAL A 66 6.98 -16.43 -9.38
C VAL A 66 7.31 -17.57 -8.42
N LEU A 67 6.90 -17.45 -7.15
CA LEU A 67 7.14 -18.52 -6.17
C LEU A 67 6.34 -19.80 -6.48
N GLU A 68 5.13 -19.70 -7.01
CA GLU A 68 4.35 -20.88 -7.40
C GLU A 68 4.93 -21.55 -8.66
N GLU A 69 5.33 -20.75 -9.67
CA GLU A 69 5.95 -21.25 -10.90
C GLU A 69 7.26 -22.01 -10.62
N THR A 70 8.03 -21.53 -9.63
CA THR A 70 9.32 -22.12 -9.25
C THR A 70 9.21 -23.14 -8.11
N ARG A 71 8.00 -23.49 -7.68
CA ARG A 71 7.73 -24.36 -6.53
C ARG A 71 8.38 -25.74 -6.63
N SER A 72 8.35 -26.34 -7.82
CA SER A 72 8.98 -27.65 -8.09
C SER A 72 10.52 -27.60 -8.00
N SER A 73 11.10 -26.42 -8.19
CA SER A 73 12.55 -26.18 -8.14
C SER A 73 13.04 -25.79 -6.74
N PHE A 74 12.13 -25.59 -5.77
CA PHE A 74 12.50 -25.23 -4.42
C PHE A 74 13.17 -26.40 -3.69
N LYS A 75 14.52 -26.33 -3.61
CA LYS A 75 15.30 -27.15 -2.69
C LYS A 75 15.06 -26.81 -1.21
N SER A 76 14.40 -25.69 -0.92
CA SER A 76 14.20 -25.15 0.43
C SER A 76 12.73 -25.11 0.84
N LYS A 77 12.39 -25.82 1.92
CA LYS A 77 11.06 -25.74 2.57
C LYS A 77 10.71 -24.34 3.09
N ARG A 78 11.71 -23.46 3.31
CA ARG A 78 11.49 -22.08 3.75
C ARG A 78 10.80 -21.22 2.69
N LEU A 79 11.02 -21.49 1.40
CA LEU A 79 10.38 -20.75 0.30
C LEU A 79 8.89 -21.07 0.20
N GLU A 80 8.52 -22.34 0.36
CA GLU A 80 7.11 -22.74 0.44
C GLU A 80 6.41 -22.12 1.66
N ALA A 81 7.08 -22.09 2.82
CA ALA A 81 6.53 -21.43 4.00
C ALA A 81 6.37 -19.90 3.81
N LEU A 82 7.31 -19.25 3.12
CA LEU A 82 7.21 -17.84 2.79
C LEU A 82 6.04 -17.58 1.82
N ARG A 83 5.89 -18.38 0.77
CA ARG A 83 4.78 -18.29 -0.19
C ARG A 83 3.43 -18.32 0.52
N ARG A 84 3.21 -19.28 1.44
CA ARG A 84 1.97 -19.38 2.22
C ARG A 84 1.70 -18.13 3.04
N LYS A 85 2.70 -17.64 3.78
CA LYS A 85 2.57 -16.39 4.56
C LYS A 85 2.17 -15.19 3.70
N LEU A 86 2.76 -15.06 2.50
CA LEU A 86 2.44 -13.97 1.58
C LEU A 86 1.00 -14.08 1.06
N VAL A 87 0.52 -15.30 0.79
CA VAL A 87 -0.88 -15.55 0.40
C VAL A 87 -1.84 -15.17 1.52
N ASP A 88 -1.57 -15.59 2.75
CA ASP A 88 -2.43 -15.31 3.91
C ASP A 88 -2.55 -13.80 4.15
N ILE A 89 -1.42 -13.08 4.14
CA ILE A 89 -1.39 -11.62 4.30
C ILE A 89 -2.20 -10.92 3.19
N LEU A 90 -2.12 -11.41 1.95
CA LEU A 90 -2.82 -10.80 0.84
C LEU A 90 -4.32 -11.08 0.84
N ALA A 91 -4.74 -12.23 1.39
CA ALA A 91 -6.14 -12.59 1.59
C ALA A 91 -6.80 -11.81 2.75
N GLY A 92 -6.00 -11.11 3.57
CA GLY A 92 -6.50 -10.35 4.72
C GLY A 92 -6.87 -11.21 5.92
N VAL A 93 -6.21 -12.37 6.09
CA VAL A 93 -6.38 -13.31 7.22
C VAL A 93 -5.38 -12.99 8.34
#